data_AF-A0A1H6N0W3-F1
#
_entry.id   AF-A0A1H6N0W3-F1
#
_cell.length_a   1.000
_cell.length_b   1.000
_cell.length_c   1.000
_cell.angle_alpha   90.00
_cell.angle_beta   90.00
_cell.angle_gamma   90.00
#
_symmetry.space_group_name_H-M   'P 1'
#
loop_
_entity.id
_entity.type
_entity.pdbx_description
1 polymer ?
#
loop_
_entity_poly.entity_id
_entity_poly.type
_entity_poly.pdbx_seq_one_letter_code
_entity_poly.pdbx_strand_id
1 'polypeptide(L)'
;MKSSQNALTPTRAARITSWVLRLLSAAAFLAAGSAKLAGVPMMVAIFDQIGAGQWFRIFTGVVEIAGAIAILLPVTVAFGAVLLAVTMIGAVFTHLVLIGGNPLPAIVLLAITSTVAWLHRGSLANVLQSHG
;
A
#
# COMPACT_ATOMS: atom_id res chain seq x y z
N MET A 1 42.80 -1.57 3.03
CA MET A 1 41.71 -0.58 3.16
C MET A 1 40.39 -1.32 3.41
N LYS A 2 39.98 -1.46 4.68
CA LYS A 2 38.63 -1.90 5.03
C LYS A 2 37.77 -0.64 5.02
N SER A 3 36.95 -0.45 4.00
CA SER A 3 35.91 0.57 4.01
C SER A 3 34.97 0.27 5.18
N SER A 4 35.08 1.07 6.24
CA SER A 4 34.18 1.03 7.39
C SER A 4 32.75 1.11 6.90
N GLN A 5 32.06 -0.04 6.87
CA GLN A 5 30.63 -0.08 6.64
C GLN A 5 29.96 0.54 7.86
N ASN A 6 29.82 1.86 7.84
CA ASN A 6 28.90 2.56 8.71
C ASN A 6 27.50 2.15 8.26
N ALA A 7 26.96 1.08 8.85
CA ALA A 7 25.52 0.84 8.81
C ALA A 7 24.86 2.06 9.44
N LEU A 8 24.37 2.99 8.62
CA LEU A 8 23.75 4.22 9.09
C LEU A 8 22.50 3.84 9.89
N THR A 9 22.59 3.89 11.22
CA THR A 9 21.45 3.71 12.11
C THR A 9 20.38 4.74 11.72
N PRO A 10 19.13 4.32 11.44
CA PRO A 10 18.09 5.24 11.00
C PRO A 10 17.88 6.36 12.02
N THR A 11 17.84 7.61 11.54
CA THR A 11 17.66 8.78 12.39
C THR A 11 16.29 8.76 13.07
N ARG A 12 16.16 9.41 14.23
CA ARG A 12 14.87 9.53 14.94
C ARG A 12 13.78 10.10 14.03
N ALA A 13 14.12 11.06 13.17
CA ALA A 13 13.22 11.64 12.18
C ALA A 13 12.72 10.57 11.18
N ALA A 14 13.61 9.77 10.58
CA ALA A 14 13.23 8.71 9.64
C ALA A 14 12.27 7.69 10.26
N ARG A 15 12.48 7.35 11.54
CA ARG A 15 11.59 6.46 12.29
C ARG A 15 10.20 7.06 12.51
N ILE A 16 10.12 8.33 12.89
CA ILE A 16 8.85 9.05 13.07
C ILE A 16 8.12 9.17 11.73
N THR A 17 8.80 9.62 10.69
CA THR A 17 8.23 9.73 9.33
C THR A 17 7.66 8.39 8.89
N SER A 18 8.42 7.30 9.03
CA SER A 18 7.92 5.98 8.67
C SER A 18 6.65 5.60 9.44
N TRP A 19 6.61 5.81 10.75
CA TRP A 19 5.42 5.51 11.55
C TRP A 19 4.20 6.33 11.14
N VAL A 20 4.38 7.62 10.90
CA VAL A 20 3.29 8.51 10.42
C VAL A 20 2.76 8.03 9.09
N LEU A 21 3.63 7.76 8.10
CA LEU A 21 3.21 7.28 6.79
C LEU A 21 2.49 5.94 6.87
N ARG A 22 2.95 5.02 7.72
CA ARG A 22 2.32 3.71 7.93
C ARG A 22 0.92 3.83 8.54
N LEU A 23 0.75 4.69 9.55
CA LEU A 23 -0.55 4.92 10.17
C LEU A 23 -1.52 5.61 9.20
N LEU A 24 -1.06 6.60 8.44
CA LEU A 24 -1.87 7.27 7.43
C LEU A 24 -2.32 6.29 6.34
N SER A 25 -1.41 5.48 5.80
CA SER A 25 -1.76 4.43 4.85
C SER A 25 -2.75 3.44 5.44
N ALA A 26 -2.46 2.90 6.63
CA ALA A 26 -3.34 1.91 7.26
C ALA A 26 -4.75 2.46 7.48
N ALA A 27 -4.89 3.69 7.99
CA ALA A 27 -6.20 4.31 8.17
C ALA A 27 -6.95 4.48 6.84
N ALA A 28 -6.27 5.01 5.81
CA ALA A 28 -6.88 5.23 4.50
C ALA A 28 -7.34 3.92 3.83
N PHE A 29 -6.49 2.89 3.86
CA PHE A 29 -6.80 1.60 3.24
C PHE A 29 -7.77 0.76 4.05
N LEU A 30 -7.76 0.82 5.38
CA LEU A 30 -8.82 0.21 6.19
C LEU A 30 -10.17 0.86 5.89
N ALA A 31 -10.24 2.19 5.81
CA ALA A 31 -11.48 2.88 5.45
C ALA A 31 -11.95 2.53 4.03
N ALA A 32 -11.06 2.60 3.04
CA ALA A 32 -11.37 2.30 1.65
C ALA A 32 -11.76 0.83 1.45
N GLY A 33 -10.99 -0.10 2.02
CA GLY A 33 -11.24 -1.53 1.93
C GLY A 33 -12.52 -1.92 2.65
N SER A 34 -12.78 -1.37 3.84
CA SER A 34 -14.02 -1.61 4.58
C SER A 34 -15.23 -1.07 3.84
N ALA A 35 -15.15 0.13 3.24
CA ALA A 35 -16.22 0.68 2.40
C ALA A 35 -16.49 -0.21 1.18
N LYS A 36 -15.43 -0.77 0.58
CA LYS A 36 -15.56 -1.76 -0.49
C LYS A 36 -16.24 -3.03 0.02
N LEU A 37 -15.89 -3.59 1.17
CA LEU A 37 -16.52 -4.83 1.67
C LEU A 37 -17.96 -4.61 2.16
N ALA A 38 -18.24 -3.47 2.79
CA ALA A 38 -19.57 -3.10 3.26
C ALA A 38 -20.57 -2.79 2.13
N GLY A 39 -20.11 -2.71 0.87
CA GLY A 39 -20.99 -2.42 -0.26
C GLY A 39 -21.54 -1.00 -0.24
N VAL A 40 -20.74 -0.04 0.23
CA VAL A 40 -21.12 1.38 0.18
C VAL A 40 -21.51 1.75 -1.26
N PRO A 41 -22.67 2.40 -1.50
CA PRO A 41 -23.21 2.60 -2.85
C PRO A 41 -22.22 3.23 -3.84
N MET A 42 -21.41 4.18 -3.37
CA MET A 42 -20.35 4.80 -4.17
C MET A 42 -19.31 3.78 -4.66
N MET A 43 -18.88 2.85 -3.80
CA MET A 43 -17.89 1.81 -4.16
C MET A 43 -18.50 0.78 -5.12
N VAL A 44 -19.77 0.43 -4.93
CA VAL A 44 -20.48 -0.47 -5.86
C VAL A 44 -20.53 0.15 -7.26
N ALA A 45 -20.94 1.42 -7.35
CA ALA A 45 -21.04 2.15 -8.61
C ALA A 45 -19.70 2.30 -9.35
N ILE A 46 -18.61 2.59 -8.63
CA ILE A 46 -17.25 2.67 -9.23
C ILE A 46 -16.87 1.32 -9.84
N PHE A 47 -17.07 0.21 -9.13
CA PHE A 47 -16.69 -1.11 -9.62
C PHE A 47 -17.64 -1.65 -10.71
N ASP A 48 -18.90 -1.21 -10.74
CA ASP A 48 -19.79 -1.45 -11.88
C ASP A 48 -19.27 -0.76 -13.15
N GLN A 49 -18.80 0.49 -13.03
CA GLN A 49 -18.19 1.22 -14.16
C GLN A 49 -16.91 0.56 -14.67
N ILE A 50 -16.11 -0.05 -13.79
CA ILE A 50 -14.91 -0.81 -14.18
C ILE A 50 -15.27 -2.02 -15.07
N GLY A 51 -16.47 -2.60 -14.90
CA GLY A 51 -16.99 -3.67 -15.76
C GLY A 51 -16.43 -5.08 -15.48
N ALA A 52 -15.55 -5.23 -14.49
CA ALA A 52 -15.00 -6.54 -14.08
C ALA A 52 -15.95 -7.37 -13.18
N GLY A 53 -17.06 -6.77 -12.74
CA GLY A 53 -18.05 -7.37 -11.83
C GLY A 53 -17.73 -7.16 -10.35
N GLN A 54 -18.74 -7.37 -9.50
CA GLN A 54 -18.69 -7.04 -8.07
C GLN A 54 -17.73 -7.91 -7.25
N TRP A 55 -17.35 -9.10 -7.73
CA TRP A 55 -16.33 -9.92 -7.08
C TRP A 55 -14.97 -9.20 -7.03
N PHE A 56 -14.64 -8.39 -8.04
CA PHE A 56 -13.39 -7.63 -8.11
C PHE A 56 -13.35 -6.54 -7.02
N ARG A 57 -14.51 -5.95 -6.68
CA ARG A 57 -14.65 -5.03 -5.52
C ARG A 57 -14.29 -5.73 -4.23
N ILE A 58 -14.87 -6.91 -4.00
CA ILE A 58 -14.64 -7.69 -2.78
C ILE A 58 -13.16 -8.10 -2.69
N PHE A 59 -12.60 -8.63 -3.78
CA PHE A 59 -11.19 -8.98 -3.86
C PHE A 59 -10.28 -7.80 -3.52
N THR A 60 -10.51 -6.65 -4.15
CA THR A 60 -9.73 -5.43 -3.90
C THR A 60 -9.87 -4.96 -2.45
N GLY A 61 -11.09 -5.01 -1.89
CA GLY A 61 -11.34 -4.66 -0.49
C GLY A 61 -10.57 -5.55 0.51
N VAL A 62 -10.53 -6.87 0.26
CA VAL A 62 -9.74 -7.80 1.08
C VAL A 62 -8.24 -7.50 0.97
N VAL A 63 -7.74 -7.26 -0.26
CA VAL A 63 -6.34 -6.92 -0.50
C VAL A 63 -5.95 -5.63 0.23
N GLU A 64 -6.79 -4.60 0.19
CA GLU A 64 -6.54 -3.33 0.87
C GLU A 64 -6.50 -3.49 2.40
N ILE A 65 -7.44 -4.25 2.98
CA ILE A 65 -7.44 -4.52 4.43
C ILE A 65 -6.21 -5.34 4.83
N ALA A 66 -5.88 -6.39 4.09
CA ALA A 66 -4.72 -7.24 4.37
C ALA A 66 -3.42 -6.43 4.30
N GLY A 67 -3.27 -5.58 3.27
CA GLY A 67 -2.13 -4.68 3.12
C GLY A 67 -2.05 -3.64 4.25
N ALA A 68 -3.20 -3.09 4.66
CA ALA A 68 -3.27 -2.12 5.74
C ALA A 68 -2.91 -2.70 7.11
N ILE A 69 -3.26 -3.96 7.36
CA ILE A 69 -2.82 -4.67 8.57
C ILE A 69 -1.32 -4.98 8.48
N ALA A 70 -0.87 -5.51 7.34
CA ALA A 70 0.53 -5.88 7.11
C ALA A 70 1.50 -4.70 7.25
N ILE A 71 1.11 -3.48 6.84
CA ILE A 71 1.97 -2.30 6.93
C ILE A 71 2.20 -1.83 8.38
N LEU A 72 1.33 -2.22 9.33
CA LEU A 72 1.44 -1.90 10.75
C LEU A 72 2.34 -2.85 11.53
N LEU A 73 2.54 -4.08 11.04
CA LEU A 73 3.39 -5.08 11.70
C LEU A 73 4.84 -4.92 11.25
N PRO A 74 5.83 -4.82 12.18
CA PRO A 74 7.23 -4.54 11.85
C PRO A 74 7.85 -5.60 10.92
N VAL A 75 7.39 -6.85 11.00
CA VAL A 75 7.91 -7.97 10.19
C VAL A 75 7.41 -7.90 8.74
N THR A 76 6.21 -7.36 8.51
CA THR A 76 5.55 -7.38 7.19
C THR A 76 5.43 -6.00 6.54
N VAL A 77 6.02 -4.94 7.11
CA VAL A 77 5.86 -3.56 6.63
C VAL A 77 6.12 -3.42 5.14
N ALA A 78 7.24 -3.97 4.67
CA ALA A 78 7.64 -3.84 3.29
C ALA A 78 6.70 -4.59 2.34
N PHE A 79 6.26 -5.80 2.72
CA PHE A 79 5.27 -6.56 1.95
C PHE A 79 3.92 -5.84 1.87
N GLY A 80 3.41 -5.34 2.99
CA GLY A 80 2.17 -4.57 3.03
C GLY A 80 2.25 -3.30 2.18
N ALA A 81 3.36 -2.57 2.27
CA ALA A 81 3.58 -1.37 1.48
C ALA A 81 3.63 -1.65 -0.03
N VAL A 82 4.32 -2.72 -0.46
CA VAL A 82 4.38 -3.12 -1.87
C VAL A 82 3.00 -3.57 -2.37
N LEU A 83 2.28 -4.38 -1.61
CA LEU A 83 0.94 -4.84 -1.96
C LEU A 83 -0.02 -3.66 -2.21
N LEU A 84 -0.01 -2.70 -1.29
CA LEU A 84 -0.83 -1.49 -1.40
C LEU A 84 -0.38 -0.60 -2.57
N ALA A 85 0.93 -0.45 -2.80
CA ALA A 85 1.45 0.30 -3.94
C ALA A 85 1.00 -0.32 -5.28
N VAL A 86 1.12 -1.64 -5.45
CA VAL A 86 0.63 -2.36 -6.64
C VAL A 86 -0.87 -2.16 -6.83
N THR A 87 -1.64 -2.22 -5.75
CA THR A 87 -3.10 -1.95 -5.78
C THR A 87 -3.38 -0.53 -6.28
N MET A 88 -2.60 0.48 -5.86
CA MET A 88 -2.75 1.85 -6.31
C MET A 88 -2.33 2.07 -7.76
N ILE A 89 -1.35 1.32 -8.29
CA ILE A 89 -1.04 1.33 -9.73
C ILE A 89 -2.28 0.90 -10.53
N GLY A 90 -2.96 -0.16 -10.08
CA GLY A 90 -4.22 -0.60 -10.66
C GLY A 90 -5.30 0.49 -10.58
N ALA A 91 -5.48 1.13 -9.42
CA ALA A 91 -6.45 2.19 -9.24
C ALA A 91 -6.19 3.44 -10.12
N VAL A 92 -4.92 3.83 -10.25
CA VAL A 92 -4.52 4.93 -11.15
C VAL A 92 -4.84 4.56 -12.60
N PHE A 93 -4.50 3.34 -13.03
CA PHE A 93 -4.82 2.85 -14.36
C PHE A 93 -6.34 2.85 -14.62
N THR A 94 -7.16 2.34 -13.68
CA THR A 94 -8.62 2.33 -13.84
C THR A 94 -9.17 3.74 -14.00
N HIS A 95 -8.69 4.71 -13.21
CA HIS A 95 -9.13 6.11 -13.31
C HIS A 95 -8.68 6.79 -14.60
N LEU A 96 -7.48 6.52 -15.09
CA LEU A 96 -6.97 7.16 -16.30
C LEU A 96 -7.54 6.56 -17.59
N VAL A 97 -7.81 5.25 -17.60
CA VAL A 97 -8.07 4.50 -18.84
C VAL A 97 -9.51 3.97 -18.93
N LEU A 98 -10.13 3.59 -17.81
CA LEU A 98 -11.42 2.88 -17.83
C LEU A 98 -12.61 3.76 -17.44
N ILE A 99 -12.53 4.44 -16.29
CA ILE A 99 -13.70 5.11 -15.69
C ILE A 99 -13.58 6.64 -15.64
N GLY A 100 -12.41 7.19 -15.93
CA GLY A 100 -12.16 8.63 -15.76
C GLY A 100 -12.12 9.06 -14.28
N GLY A 101 -12.43 10.33 -14.05
CA GLY A 101 -12.45 10.91 -12.70
C GLY A 101 -11.07 11.38 -12.21
N ASN A 102 -10.92 11.52 -10.90
CA ASN A 102 -9.72 12.09 -10.29
C ASN A 102 -8.78 10.99 -9.75
N PRO A 103 -7.62 10.72 -10.40
CA PRO A 103 -6.66 9.73 -9.93
C PRO A 103 -5.81 10.21 -8.74
N LEU A 104 -5.91 11.48 -8.34
CA LEU A 104 -5.06 12.10 -7.33
C LEU A 104 -5.03 11.34 -5.99
N PRO A 105 -6.15 10.85 -5.42
CA PRO A 105 -6.10 10.07 -4.18
C PRO A 105 -5.25 8.81 -4.32
N ALA A 106 -5.38 8.08 -5.44
CA ALA A 106 -4.59 6.88 -5.72
C ALA A 106 -3.10 7.22 -5.93
N ILE A 107 -2.78 8.31 -6.60
CA ILE A 107 -1.40 8.79 -6.80
C ILE A 107 -0.74 9.15 -5.46
N VAL A 108 -1.45 9.87 -4.58
CA VAL A 108 -0.93 10.26 -3.26
C VAL A 108 -0.66 9.01 -2.41
N LEU A 109 -1.61 8.07 -2.36
CA LEU A 109 -1.44 6.83 -1.61
C LEU A 109 -0.34 5.94 -2.23
N LEU A 110 -0.18 5.94 -3.55
CA LEU A 110 0.93 5.27 -4.24
C LEU A 110 2.28 5.86 -3.82
N ALA A 111 2.40 7.19 -3.77
CA ALA A 111 3.63 7.86 -3.36
C ALA A 111 3.99 7.55 -1.90
N ILE A 112 3.01 7.59 -1.00
CA ILE A 112 3.20 7.26 0.42
C ILE A 112 3.62 5.80 0.58
N THR A 113 2.89 4.85 -0.01
CA THR A 113 3.17 3.42 0.13
C THR A 113 4.49 3.03 -0.52
N SER A 114 4.84 3.59 -1.67
CA SER A 114 6.15 3.42 -2.31
C SER A 114 7.28 3.96 -1.44
N THR A 115 7.07 5.10 -0.76
CA THR A 115 8.05 5.66 0.18
C THR A 115 8.27 4.72 1.37
N VAL A 116 7.20 4.15 1.93
CA VAL A 116 7.31 3.17 3.02
C VAL A 116 8.02 1.89 2.54
N ALA A 117 7.66 1.37 1.37
CA ALA A 117 8.32 0.20 0.77
C ALA A 117 9.82 0.45 0.59
N TRP A 118 10.20 1.63 0.10
CA TRP A 118 11.60 2.03 -0.04
C TRP A 118 12.32 2.11 1.32
N LEU A 119 11.72 2.73 2.34
CA LEU A 119 12.33 2.83 3.66
C LEU A 119 12.57 1.45 4.32
N HIS A 120 11.74 0.46 4.02
CA HIS A 120 11.80 -0.89 4.61
C HIS A 120 12.35 -1.97 3.66
N ARG A 121 12.90 -1.60 2.51
CA ARG A 121 13.44 -2.54 1.49
C ARG A 121 14.50 -3.51 2.00
N GLY A 122 15.28 -3.11 3.01
CA GLY A 122 16.28 -3.98 3.65
C GLY A 122 15.67 -5.18 4.35
N SER A 123 14.44 -5.06 4.88
CA SER A 123 13.74 -6.18 5.51
C SER A 123 13.33 -7.26 4.50
N LEU A 124 13.08 -6.90 3.23
CA LEU A 124 12.75 -7.87 2.17
C LEU A 124 13.97 -8.71 1.78
N ALA A 125 15.14 -8.08 1.68
CA ALA A 125 16.39 -8.76 1.30
C ALA A 125 16.78 -9.84 2.32
N ASN A 126 16.57 -9.57 3.62
CA ASN A 126 16.89 -10.52 4.69
C ASN A 126 15.98 -11.76 4.68
N VAL A 127 14.70 -11.62 4.29
CA VAL A 127 13.76 -12.75 4.18
C VAL A 127 14.10 -13.64 2.98
N LEU A 128 14.52 -13.05 1.85
CA LEU A 128 14.92 -13.81 0.66
C LEU A 128 16.24 -14.56 0.86
N GLN A 129 17.16 -14.04 1.67
CA GLN A 129 18.45 -14.68 1.94
C GLN A 129 18.39 -15.79 2.99
N SER A 130 17.34 -15.86 3.83
CA SER A 130 17.24 -16.91 4.86
C SER A 130 16.71 -18.26 4.35
N HIS A 131 16.33 -18.34 3.08
CA HIS A 131 15.77 -19.53 2.44
C HIS A 131 16.49 -19.94 1.13
N GLY A 132 17.70 -19.41 0.88
CA GLY A 132 18.58 -19.80 -0.22
C GLY A 132 19.91 -20.32 0.31
#